data_AF-A0A2N2LD75-F1
#
_entry.id   AF-A0A2N2LD75-F1
#
_cell.length_a   1.000
_cell.length_b   1.000
_cell.length_c   1.000
_cell.angle_alpha   90.00
_cell.angle_beta   90.00
_cell.angle_gamma   90.00
#
_symmetry.space_group_name_H-M   'P 1'
#
loop_
_entity.id
_entity.type
_entity.pdbx_description
1 polymer ?
#
loop_
_entity_poly.entity_id
_entity_poly.type
_entity_poly.pdbx_seq_one_letter_code
_entity_poly.pdbx_strand_id
1 'polypeptide(L)'
;MINKKIETFLEKNNMNYLFCMLSNLEVQRINQLPSYVKQKFTEKITEISMEHVAENDIPDYIIELAEAELLMAQQENPFDDEDNDLIIDETIDDRAKFVDDIQTENFEPFADDDEVDFIDVADDDDEDED
;
A
#
# COMPACT_ATOMS: atom_id res chain seq x y z
N MET A 1 -29.42 2.17 -17.90
CA MET A 1 -30.85 2.18 -17.51
C MET A 1 -30.88 2.91 -16.18
N ILE A 2 -31.75 3.89 -15.97
CA ILE A 2 -31.63 4.70 -14.74
C ILE A 2 -32.01 3.84 -13.54
N ASN A 3 -31.18 3.86 -12.50
CA ASN A 3 -31.35 2.95 -11.38
C ASN A 3 -32.51 3.43 -10.49
N LYS A 4 -33.57 2.62 -10.42
CA LYS A 4 -34.79 2.96 -9.68
C LYS A 4 -34.52 3.20 -8.19
N LYS A 5 -33.49 2.57 -7.62
CA LYS A 5 -33.11 2.73 -6.22
C LYS A 5 -32.54 4.13 -5.95
N ILE A 6 -31.68 4.62 -6.84
CA ILE A 6 -31.10 5.97 -6.77
C ILE A 6 -32.20 7.03 -6.89
N GLU A 7 -33.12 6.88 -7.86
CA GLU A 7 -34.25 7.82 -7.99
C GLU A 7 -35.11 7.84 -6.73
N THR A 8 -35.44 6.67 -6.19
CA THR A 8 -36.24 6.57 -4.96
C THR A 8 -35.54 7.25 -3.78
N PHE A 9 -34.21 7.16 -3.68
CA PHE A 9 -33.43 7.82 -2.63
C PHE A 9 -33.45 9.35 -2.79
N LEU A 10 -33.22 9.85 -4.02
CA LEU A 10 -33.21 11.29 -4.31
C LEU A 10 -34.60 11.93 -4.17
N GLU A 11 -35.67 11.20 -4.50
CA GLU A 11 -37.04 11.69 -4.31
C GLU A 11 -37.42 11.79 -2.83
N LYS A 12 -36.97 10.83 -2.01
CA LYS A 12 -37.29 10.80 -0.57
C LYS A 12 -36.43 11.74 0.25
N ASN A 13 -35.18 11.93 -0.15
CA ASN A 13 -34.19 12.70 0.59
C ASN A 13 -33.78 13.95 -0.19
N ASN A 14 -34.06 15.13 0.36
CA ASN A 14 -33.61 16.41 -0.22
C ASN A 14 -32.14 16.71 0.13
N MET A 15 -31.24 15.75 -0.10
CA MET A 15 -29.81 15.79 0.24
C MET A 15 -28.92 15.44 -0.95
N ASN A 16 -29.27 15.94 -2.14
CA ASN A 16 -28.60 15.60 -3.40
C ASN A 16 -27.09 15.90 -3.38
N TYR A 17 -26.70 17.04 -2.80
CA TYR A 17 -25.29 17.41 -2.72
C TYR A 17 -24.49 16.44 -1.84
N LEU A 18 -25.03 16.09 -0.66
CA LEU A 18 -24.39 15.12 0.24
C LEU A 18 -24.28 13.74 -0.42
N PHE A 19 -25.34 13.31 -1.11
CA PHE A 19 -25.34 12.07 -1.88
C PHE A 19 -24.21 12.03 -2.92
N CYS A 20 -24.03 13.10 -3.70
CA CYS A 20 -22.92 13.19 -4.65
C CYS A 20 -21.55 13.15 -3.96
N MET A 21 -21.38 13.83 -2.82
CA MET A 21 -20.13 13.82 -2.07
C MET A 21 -19.78 12.43 -1.53
N LEU A 22 -20.77 11.74 -0.95
CA LEU A 22 -20.59 10.37 -0.46
C LEU A 22 -20.30 9.39 -1.60
N SER A 23 -20.98 9.56 -2.73
CA SER A 23 -20.74 8.73 -3.91
C SER A 23 -19.31 8.91 -4.42
N ASN A 24 -18.79 10.15 -4.44
CA ASN A 24 -17.41 10.43 -4.82
C ASN A 24 -16.39 9.79 -3.84
N LEU A 25 -16.68 9.81 -2.54
CA LEU A 25 -15.83 9.18 -1.54
C LEU A 25 -15.80 7.65 -1.72
N GLU A 26 -16.96 7.04 -1.99
CA GLU A 26 -17.05 5.61 -2.26
C GLU A 26 -16.33 5.22 -3.56
N VAL A 27 -16.40 6.05 -4.61
CA VAL A 27 -15.60 5.86 -5.83
C VAL A 27 -14.10 5.82 -5.49
N GLN A 28 -13.62 6.72 -4.63
CA GLN A 28 -12.21 6.75 -4.23
C GLN A 28 -11.83 5.46 -3.48
N ARG A 29 -12.68 5.01 -2.54
CA ARG A 29 -12.48 3.75 -1.81
C ARG A 29 -12.41 2.55 -2.76
N ILE A 30 -13.36 2.41 -3.69
CA ILE A 30 -13.39 1.29 -4.64
C ILE A 30 -12.17 1.32 -5.57
N ASN A 31 -11.70 2.50 -5.97
CA ASN A 31 -10.50 2.62 -6.81
C ASN A 31 -9.21 2.16 -6.11
N GLN A 32 -9.14 2.34 -4.79
CA GLN A 32 -8.02 1.87 -3.96
C GLN A 32 -7.99 0.34 -3.81
N LEU A 33 -9.08 -0.37 -4.15
CA LEU A 33 -9.09 -1.83 -4.11
C LEU A 33 -8.13 -2.43 -5.15
N PRO A 34 -7.54 -3.62 -4.86
CA PRO A 34 -6.71 -4.35 -5.81
C PRO A 34 -7.46 -4.68 -7.10
N SER A 35 -6.69 -4.80 -8.19
CA SER A 35 -7.24 -5.08 -9.53
C SER A 35 -8.07 -6.37 -9.57
N TYR A 36 -7.71 -7.38 -8.76
CA TYR A 36 -8.48 -8.62 -8.65
C TYR A 36 -9.93 -8.40 -8.21
N VAL A 37 -10.15 -7.56 -7.20
CA VAL A 37 -11.50 -7.21 -6.74
C VAL A 37 -12.22 -6.36 -7.78
N LYS A 38 -11.50 -5.41 -8.40
CA LYS A 38 -12.08 -4.53 -9.43
C LYS A 38 -12.56 -5.26 -10.68
N GLN A 39 -11.92 -6.38 -11.03
CA GLN A 39 -12.35 -7.22 -12.16
C GLN A 39 -13.66 -7.97 -11.90
N LYS A 40 -14.04 -8.18 -10.62
CA LYS A 40 -15.32 -8.82 -10.27
C LYS A 40 -16.52 -7.89 -10.51
N PHE A 41 -16.31 -6.58 -10.63
CA PHE A 41 -17.37 -5.62 -10.92
C PHE A 41 -17.83 -5.71 -12.38
N THR A 42 -19.12 -5.96 -12.58
CA THR A 42 -19.75 -5.99 -13.90
C THR A 42 -20.16 -4.61 -14.41
N GLU A 43 -20.36 -3.67 -13.48
CA GLU A 43 -20.85 -2.32 -13.76
C GLU A 43 -19.75 -1.26 -13.57
N LYS A 44 -20.06 -0.03 -13.96
CA LYS A 44 -19.13 1.09 -13.76
C LYS A 44 -19.02 1.39 -12.27
N ILE A 45 -17.80 1.64 -11.80
CA ILE A 45 -17.52 1.98 -10.40
C ILE A 45 -18.43 3.11 -9.90
N THR A 46 -18.70 4.13 -10.74
CA THR A 46 -19.60 5.24 -10.40
C THR A 46 -21.04 4.80 -10.13
N GLU A 47 -21.55 3.81 -10.86
CA GLU A 47 -22.91 3.29 -10.70
C GLU A 47 -23.01 2.49 -9.40
N ILE A 48 -22.05 1.59 -9.17
CA ILE A 48 -21.90 0.80 -7.94
C ILE A 48 -21.79 1.71 -6.70
N SER A 49 -20.98 2.75 -6.79
CA SER A 49 -20.78 3.70 -5.68
C SER A 49 -22.09 4.41 -5.31
N MET A 50 -22.86 4.81 -6.32
CA MET A 50 -24.16 5.46 -6.11
C MET A 50 -25.20 4.49 -5.57
N GLU A 51 -25.14 3.20 -5.95
CA GLU A 51 -25.97 2.15 -5.36
C GLU A 51 -25.66 1.92 -3.88
N HIS A 52 -24.39 1.74 -3.51
CA HIS A 52 -23.98 1.53 -2.11
C HIS A 52 -24.51 2.64 -1.21
N VAL A 53 -24.36 3.90 -1.66
CA VAL A 53 -24.83 5.07 -0.91
C VAL A 53 -26.36 5.16 -0.89
N ALA A 54 -27.04 4.84 -2.00
CA ALA A 54 -28.50 4.87 -2.07
C ALA A 54 -29.16 3.77 -1.22
N GLU A 55 -28.53 2.60 -1.12
CA GLU A 55 -28.97 1.47 -0.30
C GLU A 55 -28.51 1.58 1.16
N ASN A 56 -27.59 2.51 1.43
CA ASN A 56 -26.94 2.67 2.73
C ASN A 56 -26.28 1.37 3.20
N ASP A 57 -25.73 0.62 2.24
CA ASP A 57 -25.04 -0.65 2.45
C ASP A 57 -23.73 -0.60 1.67
N ILE A 58 -22.62 -0.54 2.41
CA ILE A 58 -21.26 -0.43 1.86
C ILE A 58 -20.58 -1.78 2.09
N PRO A 59 -20.38 -2.59 1.03
CA PRO A 59 -19.77 -3.91 1.17
C PRO A 59 -18.33 -3.84 1.67
N ASP A 60 -17.97 -4.77 2.56
CA ASP A 60 -16.60 -5.01 2.99
C ASP A 60 -15.94 -6.06 2.08
N TYR A 61 -14.90 -5.66 1.35
CA TYR A 61 -14.16 -6.54 0.42
C TYR A 61 -13.04 -7.34 1.10
N ILE A 62 -13.08 -7.48 2.43
CA ILE A 62 -11.99 -8.08 3.22
C ILE A 62 -11.74 -9.53 2.82
N ILE A 63 -12.81 -10.28 2.51
CA ILE A 63 -12.71 -11.69 2.11
C ILE A 63 -12.04 -11.79 0.74
N GLU A 64 -12.44 -10.98 -0.24
CA GLU A 64 -11.84 -10.97 -1.57
C GLU A 64 -10.39 -10.47 -1.56
N LEU A 65 -10.05 -9.60 -0.61
CA LEU A 65 -8.67 -9.16 -0.37
C LEU A 65 -7.80 -10.32 0.16
N ALA A 66 -8.29 -11.08 1.14
CA ALA A 66 -7.59 -12.23 1.68
C ALA A 66 -7.41 -13.34 0.62
N GLU A 67 -8.42 -13.57 -0.22
CA GLU A 67 -8.33 -14.48 -1.36
C GLU A 67 -7.28 -14.02 -2.37
N ALA A 68 -7.24 -12.72 -2.69
CA ALA A 68 -6.27 -12.15 -3.62
C ALA A 68 -4.83 -12.27 -3.11
N GLU A 69 -4.62 -12.02 -1.81
CA GLU A 69 -3.32 -12.15 -1.15
C GLU A 69 -2.82 -13.60 -1.18
N LEU A 70 -3.69 -14.56 -0.86
CA LEU A 70 -3.36 -15.98 -0.90
C LEU A 70 -3.01 -16.45 -2.32
N LEU A 71 -3.73 -15.97 -3.34
CA LEU A 71 -3.42 -16.30 -4.74
C LEU A 71 -2.11 -15.66 -5.22
N MET A 72 -1.80 -14.43 -4.80
CA MET A 72 -0.53 -13.79 -5.12
C MET A 72 0.64 -14.48 -4.43
N ALA A 73 0.49 -14.88 -3.16
CA ALA A 73 1.50 -15.66 -2.44
C ALA A 73 1.74 -17.05 -3.09
N GLN A 74 0.70 -17.68 -3.64
CA GLN A 74 0.85 -18.92 -4.39
C GLN A 74 1.52 -18.72 -5.76
N GLN A 75 1.32 -17.57 -6.41
CA GLN A 75 1.94 -17.27 -7.71
C GLN A 75 3.41 -16.81 -7.59
N GLU A 76 3.84 -16.27 -6.45
CA GLU A 76 5.24 -15.93 -6.18
C GLU A 76 6.15 -17.14 -5.89
N ASN A 77 5.61 -18.36 -5.80
CA ASN A 77 6.38 -19.61 -5.70
C ASN A 77 6.36 -20.45 -6.99
N PRO A 78 6.96 -20.00 -8.12
CA PRO A 78 7.07 -20.81 -9.34
C PRO A 78 8.14 -21.92 -9.28
N PHE A 79 8.68 -22.25 -8.09
CA PHE A 79 9.74 -23.27 -7.92
C PHE A 79 9.40 -24.41 -6.93
N ASP A 80 8.16 -24.51 -6.44
CA ASP A 80 7.82 -25.48 -5.39
C ASP A 80 6.93 -26.66 -5.87
N ASP A 81 6.99 -26.98 -7.15
CA ASP A 81 6.45 -28.24 -7.70
C ASP A 81 7.62 -29.11 -8.18
N GLU A 82 8.25 -29.87 -7.26
CA GLU A 82 8.45 -31.34 -7.42
C GLU A 82 9.33 -32.02 -6.36
N ASP A 83 10.01 -31.34 -5.43
CA ASP A 83 10.82 -32.02 -4.40
C ASP A 83 10.45 -31.55 -2.99
N ASN A 84 9.52 -32.27 -2.37
CA ASN A 84 9.23 -32.23 -0.94
C ASN A 84 10.37 -32.89 -0.12
N ASP A 85 11.60 -32.44 -0.34
CA ASP A 85 12.74 -32.73 0.53
C ASP A 85 12.88 -31.57 1.52
N LEU A 86 12.07 -31.66 2.59
CA LEU A 86 12.39 -31.21 3.94
C LEU A 86 13.44 -30.07 4.02
N ILE A 87 13.06 -28.83 3.67
CA ILE A 87 13.91 -27.67 3.95
C ILE A 87 13.85 -27.41 5.45
N ILE A 88 14.69 -28.13 6.19
CA ILE A 88 15.14 -27.76 7.52
C ILE A 88 16.01 -26.52 7.29
N ASP A 89 15.42 -25.34 7.44
CA ASP A 89 16.11 -24.06 7.47
C ASP A 89 17.02 -24.01 8.72
N GLU A 90 18.14 -24.71 8.66
CA GLU A 90 19.28 -24.45 9.54
C GLU A 90 20.16 -23.42 8.83
N THR A 91 19.84 -22.14 9.06
CA THR A 91 20.78 -21.03 8.87
C THR A 91 22.14 -21.43 9.48
N ILE A 92 23.14 -21.65 8.62
CA ILE A 92 24.47 -22.10 9.02
C ILE A 92 25.11 -20.96 9.83
N ASP A 93 25.22 -21.12 11.16
CA ASP A 93 25.92 -20.17 12.03
C ASP A 93 27.45 -20.29 11.83
N ASP A 94 27.97 -19.52 10.89
CA ASP A 94 29.39 -19.41 10.56
C ASP A 94 30.09 -18.23 11.25
N ARG A 95 29.49 -17.68 12.31
CA ARG A 95 30.09 -16.60 13.15
C ARG A 95 31.51 -16.94 13.63
N ALA A 96 31.80 -18.21 13.87
CA ALA A 96 33.12 -18.67 14.31
C ALA A 96 34.22 -18.54 13.25
N LYS A 97 33.88 -18.47 11.95
CA LYS A 97 34.88 -18.36 10.87
C LYS A 97 35.48 -16.96 10.72
N PHE A 98 34.82 -15.93 11.25
CA PHE A 98 35.21 -14.53 11.05
C PHE A 98 35.86 -13.88 12.28
N VAL A 99 36.05 -14.61 13.38
CA VAL A 99 36.58 -14.04 14.64
C VAL A 99 38.10 -13.88 14.64
N ASP A 100 38.82 -14.61 13.78
CA ASP A 100 40.28 -14.61 13.78
C ASP A 100 40.92 -13.40 13.07
N ASP A 101 40.17 -12.69 12.22
CA ASP A 101 40.72 -11.57 11.42
C ASP A 101 40.73 -10.22 12.16
N ILE A 102 40.07 -10.10 13.32
CA ILE A 102 39.95 -8.81 14.05
C ILE A 102 41.09 -8.61 15.07
N GLN A 103 41.85 -9.64 15.43
CA GLN A 103 42.80 -9.55 16.56
C GLN A 103 44.23 -9.10 16.22
N THR A 104 44.56 -8.80 14.96
CA THR A 104 45.95 -8.50 14.57
C THR A 104 46.20 -7.17 13.85
N GLU A 105 45.22 -6.27 13.79
CA GLU A 105 45.54 -4.88 13.40
C GLU A 105 45.78 -4.04 14.66
N ASN A 106 47.06 -3.70 14.87
CA ASN A 106 47.49 -2.67 15.79
C ASN A 106 46.68 -1.39 15.51
N PHE A 107 45.68 -1.11 16.37
CA PHE A 107 45.05 0.20 16.41
C PHE A 107 46.09 1.25 16.82
N GLU A 108 46.67 1.94 15.83
CA GLU A 108 47.23 3.26 16.08
C GLU A 108 46.06 4.23 16.33
N PRO A 109 46.06 4.99 17.43
CA PRO A 109 45.02 5.99 17.66
C PRO A 109 45.17 7.08 16.60
N PHE A 110 44.16 7.20 15.73
CA PHE A 110 44.07 8.32 14.81
C PHE A 110 44.05 9.62 15.61
N ALA A 111 44.99 10.50 15.28
CA ALA A 111 45.05 11.85 15.82
C ALA A 111 43.81 12.63 15.37
N ASP A 112 43.25 13.34 16.35
CA ASP A 112 42.16 14.31 16.27
C ASP A 112 42.33 15.25 15.04
N ASP A 113 41.44 15.14 14.06
CA ASP A 113 41.27 16.15 13.00
C ASP A 113 39.77 16.22 12.65
N ASP A 114 39.00 16.73 13.63
CA ASP A 114 37.62 17.18 13.45
C ASP A 114 37.60 18.44 12.55
N GLU A 115 37.70 18.26 11.23
CA GLU A 115 37.18 19.22 10.25
C GLU A 115 36.07 18.55 9.42
N VAL A 116 34.88 18.47 10.03
CA VAL A 116 33.64 18.26 9.29
C VAL A 116 33.21 19.59 8.67
N ASP A 117 33.42 19.74 7.37
CA ASP A 117 32.89 20.81 6.54
C ASP A 117 31.36 20.85 6.64
N PHE A 118 30.86 21.78 7.46
CA PHE A 118 29.45 22.12 7.58
C PHE A 118 29.00 22.78 6.27
N ILE A 119 28.24 22.05 5.44
CA ILE A 119 27.56 22.62 4.28
C ILE A 119 26.57 23.69 4.77
N ASP A 120 26.95 24.94 4.57
CA ASP A 120 26.13 26.13 4.78
C ASP A 120 25.10 26.18 3.65
N VAL A 121 23.90 25.66 3.91
CA VAL A 121 22.76 25.81 3.00
C VAL A 121 22.37 27.27 3.03
N ALA A 122 22.84 28.03 2.05
CA ALA A 122 22.48 29.43 1.84
C ALA A 122 20.94 29.55 1.79
N ASP A 123 20.42 30.27 2.78
CA ASP A 123 19.05 30.74 2.93
C ASP A 123 18.81 31.81 1.86
N ASP A 124 18.32 31.40 0.69
CA ASP A 124 18.02 32.29 -0.44
C ASP A 124 16.63 32.92 -0.20
N ASP A 125 16.59 33.86 0.74
CA ASP A 125 15.42 34.66 1.11
C ASP A 125 15.77 36.15 0.98
N ASP A 126 15.85 36.64 -0.26
CA ASP A 126 15.87 38.07 -0.57
C ASP A 126 14.59 38.44 -1.34
N GLU A 127 13.55 38.77 -0.58
CA GLU A 127 12.55 39.77 -0.98
C GLU A 127 13.26 41.15 -1.04
N ASP A 128 13.14 41.89 -2.15
CA ASP A 128 12.64 43.30 -2.13
C ASP A 128 12.63 43.97 -3.53
N GLU A 129 11.43 44.46 -3.86
CA GLU A 129 11.04 45.75 -4.45
C GLU A 129 11.80 46.40 -5.64
N ASP A 130 11.14 46.45 -6.81
CA ASP A 130 10.82 47.67 -7.60
C ASP A 130 9.79 47.38 -8.73
#